data_AF-A0AA36N500-F1
#
_entry.id   AF-A0AA36N500-F1
#
_cell.length_a   1.000
_cell.length_b   1.000
_cell.length_c   1.000
_cell.angle_alpha   90.00
_cell.angle_beta   90.00
_cell.angle_gamma   90.00
#
_symmetry.space_group_name_H-M   'P 1'
#
loop_
_entity.id
_entity.type
_entity.pdbx_description
1 polymer ?
#
loop_
_entity_poly.entity_id
_entity_poly.type
_entity_poly.pdbx_seq_one_letter_code
_entity_poly.pdbx_strand_id
1 'polypeptide(L)'
;MGTSRLVLLAFGLLAEAHKKVAYRFVQLTDIHMEPFYNPHNGHNKGDVCRVDEAFNKSQCIPFRIEPEASIYPFGRLNCDAPHALMRSLFKHIETVATEVKKKGALFGIFTGDIPSHQLSCQRHQGKTIEFVVSHMAKNLKPVLGKIYPLMGNNDFFPNYNVSLEPNSAWQELVASIYEANGLLGGPQLETFKRGGFYSAEPVKGLKLIALNTVVWSQKVLDWESTQTKEVVDIPAVDEATWSGPNAPIPVADISGWSWNTDVVSHKELWPCEKRPRDPYGQLAWLEAELRAAREAKQRVVIAGHVPPGNKVGDNNFCVQYLRDLTRLVRENADLIEVQIYGDHSNDEFRMVWSDDKGEAHAVSSVLVSAGVTPRKHCNPSWRLFEVTEDHRVHDFTQYYLPLVATDIVWSTKPEWVKLHREGKDELLSSKFWRKQYSFREQYGVGLSPPELEMLWVKMQSSPKLLKDYLAQMFSQTVGVHDYFDYICDMRYLDEEENEECYKRGRLLSAAPPPVAVEAIDFAEVDHENTGPKYVQIHPAMLGSLIGCLLITTGSTLYLFVRSRAASKDVYLQMP
;
A
#
# COMPACT_ATOMS: atom_id res chain seq x y z
N MET A 1 32.49 -5.47 37.32
CA MET A 1 32.12 -6.18 36.07
C MET A 1 31.39 -5.19 35.18
N GLY A 2 32.08 -4.53 34.25
CA GLY A 2 31.47 -3.39 33.52
C GLY A 2 32.19 -2.97 32.24
N THR A 3 32.94 -3.88 31.62
CA THR A 3 33.78 -3.55 30.45
C THR A 3 33.56 -4.45 29.23
N SER A 4 32.69 -5.48 29.32
CA SER A 4 32.51 -6.43 28.21
C SER A 4 31.41 -6.06 27.20
N ARG A 5 30.49 -5.13 27.51
CA ARG A 5 29.40 -4.74 26.57
C ARG A 5 29.82 -3.69 25.54
N LEU A 6 30.74 -2.78 25.86
CA LEU A 6 31.23 -1.79 24.88
C LEU A 6 32.10 -2.43 23.78
N VAL A 7 32.79 -3.53 24.09
CA VAL A 7 33.69 -4.19 23.14
C VAL A 7 32.91 -5.00 22.10
N LEU A 8 31.75 -5.58 22.44
CA LEU A 8 30.91 -6.30 21.48
C LEU A 8 30.16 -5.38 20.51
N LEU A 9 29.73 -4.18 20.96
CA LEU A 9 29.16 -3.15 20.09
C LEU A 9 30.21 -2.56 19.13
N ALA A 10 31.46 -2.40 19.59
CA ALA A 10 32.55 -1.90 18.74
C ALA A 10 32.98 -2.91 17.67
N PHE A 11 32.90 -4.22 17.92
CA PHE A 11 33.22 -5.25 16.92
C PHE A 11 32.10 -5.49 15.89
N GLY A 12 30.85 -5.14 16.19
CA GLY A 12 29.74 -5.14 15.21
C GLY A 12 29.75 -3.93 14.27
N LEU A 13 30.29 -2.80 14.73
CA LEU A 13 30.37 -1.55 13.95
C LEU A 13 31.62 -1.44 13.05
N LEU A 14 32.57 -2.38 13.16
CA LEU A 14 33.86 -2.32 12.45
C LEU A 14 34.06 -3.40 11.36
N ALA A 15 32.98 -4.03 10.89
CA ALA A 15 33.05 -4.92 9.72
C ALA A 15 31.82 -4.84 8.80
N GLU A 16 31.21 -3.67 8.63
CA GLU A 16 30.49 -3.36 7.39
C GLU A 16 31.45 -2.70 6.40
N ALA A 17 32.49 -3.45 6.02
CA ALA A 17 33.10 -3.21 4.73
C ALA A 17 31.96 -3.23 3.71
N HIS A 18 31.78 -2.15 2.94
CA HIS A 18 30.73 -1.98 1.92
C HIS A 18 30.45 -3.28 1.18
N LYS A 19 29.48 -4.08 1.67
CA LYS A 19 29.16 -5.36 1.07
C LYS A 19 28.55 -5.06 -0.30
N LYS A 20 29.15 -5.64 -1.32
CA LYS A 20 28.74 -5.38 -2.70
C LYS A 20 27.32 -5.88 -2.92
N VAL A 21 26.48 -5.03 -3.53
CA VAL A 21 25.15 -5.44 -3.99
C VAL A 21 25.31 -6.51 -5.07
N ALA A 22 24.71 -7.67 -4.86
CA ALA A 22 24.79 -8.84 -5.74
C ALA A 22 23.62 -8.89 -6.72
N TYR A 23 22.41 -8.62 -6.24
CA TYR A 23 21.19 -8.63 -7.02
C TYR A 23 20.16 -7.66 -6.45
N ARG A 24 19.09 -7.46 -7.22
CA ARG A 24 17.99 -6.56 -6.88
C ARG A 24 16.66 -7.24 -7.12
N PHE A 25 15.61 -6.76 -6.49
CA PHE A 25 14.27 -7.14 -6.86
C PHE A 25 13.31 -5.96 -6.79
N VAL A 26 12.33 -5.96 -7.70
CA VAL A 26 11.21 -5.01 -7.69
C VAL A 26 10.11 -5.59 -6.81
N GLN A 27 9.56 -4.78 -5.91
CA GLN A 27 8.28 -5.09 -5.27
C GLN A 27 7.21 -4.18 -5.86
N LEU A 28 6.12 -4.79 -6.33
CA LEU A 28 4.92 -4.14 -6.82
C LEU A 28 3.71 -4.67 -6.05
N THR A 29 2.76 -3.81 -5.71
CA THR A 29 1.57 -4.20 -4.94
C THR A 29 0.41 -3.25 -5.21
N ASP A 30 -0.82 -3.71 -4.95
CA ASP A 30 -2.02 -2.86 -4.87
C ASP A 30 -2.18 -1.99 -6.12
N ILE A 31 -2.22 -2.64 -7.30
CA ILE A 31 -2.42 -1.96 -8.58
C ILE A 31 -3.81 -1.33 -8.60
N HIS A 32 -4.83 -2.08 -8.19
CA HIS A 32 -6.24 -1.70 -8.25
C HIS A 32 -6.60 -0.99 -9.55
N MET A 33 -6.44 -1.70 -10.66
CA MET A 33 -6.81 -1.17 -11.96
C MET A 33 -8.33 -1.00 -12.03
N GLU A 34 -8.79 0.22 -12.29
CA GLU A 34 -10.18 0.58 -12.52
C GLU A 34 -10.43 0.60 -14.03
N PRO A 35 -11.04 -0.47 -14.60
CA PRO A 35 -11.34 -0.53 -16.02
C PRO A 35 -12.36 0.51 -16.46
N PHE A 36 -13.18 1.02 -15.54
CA PHE A 36 -14.26 1.94 -15.82
C PHE A 36 -13.96 3.39 -15.45
N TYR A 37 -12.68 3.77 -15.39
CA TYR A 37 -12.25 5.04 -14.82
C TYR A 37 -12.89 6.26 -15.50
N ASN A 38 -13.48 7.13 -14.69
CA ASN A 38 -14.01 8.42 -15.07
C ASN A 38 -13.58 9.49 -14.05
N PRO A 39 -12.74 10.46 -14.45
CA PRO A 39 -12.17 11.47 -13.56
C PRO A 39 -13.20 12.47 -13.02
N HIS A 40 -14.36 12.59 -13.67
CA HIS A 40 -15.42 13.54 -13.30
C HIS A 40 -16.31 13.03 -12.17
N ASN A 41 -16.31 11.71 -11.94
CA ASN A 41 -17.08 11.06 -10.90
C ASN A 41 -16.22 10.87 -9.63
N GLY A 42 -16.87 10.67 -8.47
CA GLY A 42 -16.17 10.28 -7.24
C GLY A 42 -16.12 11.31 -6.09
N HIS A 43 -16.83 12.45 -6.17
CA HIS A 43 -16.93 13.35 -5.00
C HIS A 43 -18.07 13.01 -4.02
N ASN A 44 -19.15 12.38 -4.47
CA ASN A 44 -20.37 12.18 -3.67
C ASN A 44 -20.94 10.74 -3.70
N LYS A 45 -20.33 9.82 -4.45
CA LYS A 45 -20.85 8.45 -4.70
C LYS A 45 -19.77 7.39 -4.56
N GLY A 46 -19.16 7.30 -3.37
CA GLY A 46 -18.22 6.25 -2.98
C GLY A 46 -16.97 6.15 -3.85
N ASP A 47 -15.99 7.02 -3.65
CA ASP A 47 -14.53 6.83 -3.83
C ASP A 47 -14.01 5.80 -4.86
N VAL A 48 -14.56 5.71 -6.08
CA VAL A 48 -13.98 4.83 -7.12
C VAL A 48 -13.89 5.45 -8.52
N CYS A 49 -14.33 6.69 -8.71
CA CYS A 49 -14.08 7.49 -9.92
C CYS A 49 -14.30 6.70 -11.22
N ARG A 50 -15.51 6.18 -11.40
CA ARG A 50 -15.90 5.33 -12.53
C ARG A 50 -17.14 5.85 -13.25
N VAL A 51 -17.42 5.36 -14.46
CA VAL A 51 -18.65 5.71 -15.21
C VAL A 51 -19.91 5.34 -14.43
N ASP A 52 -21.00 6.07 -14.68
CA ASP A 52 -22.22 5.98 -13.87
C ASP A 52 -22.86 4.58 -13.92
N GLU A 53 -22.80 3.94 -15.09
CA GLU A 53 -23.34 2.60 -15.33
C GLU A 53 -22.61 1.52 -14.52
N ALA A 54 -21.32 1.74 -14.20
CA ALA A 54 -20.50 0.82 -13.43
C ALA A 54 -20.78 0.89 -11.91
N PHE A 55 -21.59 1.84 -11.42
CA PHE A 55 -22.08 1.83 -10.04
C PHE A 55 -23.30 0.92 -9.85
N ASN A 56 -23.92 0.44 -10.93
CA ASN A 56 -25.08 -0.43 -10.80
C ASN A 56 -24.65 -1.83 -10.31
N LYS A 57 -24.81 -2.08 -9.01
CA LYS A 57 -24.49 -3.37 -8.37
C LYS A 57 -25.41 -4.51 -8.81
N SER A 58 -26.53 -4.22 -9.48
CA SER A 58 -27.52 -5.21 -9.90
C SER A 58 -27.32 -5.76 -11.32
N GLN A 59 -26.41 -5.17 -12.12
CA GLN A 59 -26.17 -5.59 -13.50
C GLN A 59 -24.67 -5.55 -13.84
N CYS A 60 -24.16 -6.64 -14.41
CA CYS A 60 -22.80 -6.69 -14.92
C CYS A 60 -22.79 -6.08 -16.34
N ILE A 61 -22.38 -4.81 -16.45
CA ILE A 61 -22.20 -4.17 -17.76
C ILE A 61 -21.12 -4.88 -18.58
N PRO A 62 -21.08 -4.74 -19.92
CA PRO A 62 -19.99 -5.30 -20.72
C PRO A 62 -18.62 -4.81 -20.24
N PHE A 63 -17.66 -5.74 -20.07
CA PHE A 63 -16.30 -5.38 -19.69
C PHE A 63 -15.65 -4.55 -20.79
N ARG A 64 -15.08 -3.40 -20.44
CA ARG A 64 -14.24 -2.58 -21.31
C ARG A 64 -13.28 -1.77 -20.48
N ILE A 65 -12.15 -1.42 -21.08
CA ILE A 65 -11.24 -0.41 -20.56
C ILE A 65 -11.73 0.93 -21.11
N GLU A 66 -12.16 1.84 -20.24
CA GLU A 66 -12.61 3.17 -20.66
C GLU A 66 -11.47 3.92 -21.37
N PRO A 67 -11.79 4.75 -22.38
CA PRO A 67 -10.81 5.59 -23.02
C PRO A 67 -10.08 6.48 -22.03
N GLU A 68 -8.80 6.71 -22.28
CA GLU A 68 -7.96 7.46 -21.36
C GLU A 68 -8.45 8.90 -21.17
N ALA A 69 -8.55 9.29 -19.90
CA ALA A 69 -9.08 10.57 -19.50
C ALA A 69 -8.15 11.73 -19.88
N SER A 70 -8.67 12.78 -20.53
CA SER A 70 -7.85 13.97 -20.82
C SER A 70 -7.58 14.86 -19.61
N ILE A 71 -8.33 14.69 -18.52
CA ILE A 71 -8.19 15.41 -17.27
C ILE A 71 -7.95 14.38 -16.17
N TYR A 72 -6.95 14.58 -15.33
CA TYR A 72 -6.47 13.59 -14.35
C TYR A 72 -6.12 12.23 -14.99
N PRO A 73 -5.29 12.22 -16.05
CA PRO A 73 -4.96 11.01 -16.83
C PRO A 73 -4.35 9.89 -15.99
N PHE A 74 -3.61 10.23 -14.92
CA PHE A 74 -2.92 9.26 -14.07
C PHE A 74 -3.68 8.96 -12.78
N GLY A 75 -4.94 9.38 -12.68
CA GLY A 75 -5.77 9.17 -11.51
C GLY A 75 -5.87 10.41 -10.63
N ARG A 76 -6.61 10.28 -9.54
CA ARG A 76 -6.77 11.30 -8.50
C ARG A 76 -6.68 10.61 -7.15
N LEU A 77 -6.29 11.35 -6.12
CA LEU A 77 -6.39 10.84 -4.76
C LEU A 77 -7.82 10.36 -4.47
N ASN A 78 -7.94 9.21 -3.79
CA ASN A 78 -9.19 8.51 -3.49
C ASN A 78 -9.86 7.80 -4.67
N CYS A 79 -9.25 7.78 -5.84
CA CYS A 79 -9.65 6.90 -6.93
C CYS A 79 -8.75 5.66 -6.98
N ASP A 80 -9.28 4.58 -7.52
CA ASP A 80 -8.44 3.48 -8.00
C ASP A 80 -7.74 3.84 -9.33
N ALA A 81 -6.76 3.04 -9.73
CA ALA A 81 -5.79 3.39 -10.76
C ALA A 81 -6.37 3.28 -12.18
N PRO A 82 -6.32 4.34 -13.02
CA PRO A 82 -6.65 4.21 -14.44
C PRO A 82 -5.61 3.39 -15.19
N HIS A 83 -5.98 2.90 -16.37
CA HIS A 83 -5.10 2.16 -17.26
C HIS A 83 -3.82 2.95 -17.62
N ALA A 84 -3.91 4.25 -17.89
CA ALA A 84 -2.74 5.08 -18.14
C ALA A 84 -1.73 5.12 -16.99
N LEU A 85 -2.17 5.09 -15.73
CA LEU A 85 -1.25 5.01 -14.59
C LEU A 85 -0.47 3.69 -14.63
N MET A 86 -1.15 2.57 -14.92
CA MET A 86 -0.51 1.26 -15.07
C MET A 86 0.51 1.24 -16.22
N ARG A 87 0.17 1.80 -17.40
CA ARG A 87 1.13 1.89 -18.52
C ARG A 87 2.36 2.74 -18.17
N SER A 88 2.12 3.90 -17.55
CA SER A 88 3.17 4.81 -17.09
C SER A 88 4.10 4.14 -16.09
N LEU A 89 3.54 3.44 -15.11
CA LEU A 89 4.26 2.64 -14.12
C LEU A 89 5.13 1.58 -14.79
N PHE A 90 4.55 0.73 -15.64
CA PHE A 90 5.29 -0.36 -16.27
C PHE A 90 6.43 0.17 -17.12
N LYS A 91 6.22 1.29 -17.82
CA LYS A 91 7.30 1.93 -18.59
C LYS A 91 8.40 2.50 -17.70
N HIS A 92 8.05 3.05 -16.54
CA HIS A 92 9.03 3.54 -15.59
C HIS A 92 9.84 2.39 -14.97
N ILE A 93 9.18 1.31 -14.52
CA ILE A 93 9.86 0.10 -14.03
C ILE A 93 10.77 -0.46 -15.11
N GLU A 94 10.33 -0.54 -16.37
CA GLU A 94 11.14 -1.01 -17.50
C GLU A 94 12.42 -0.18 -17.66
N THR A 95 12.30 1.15 -17.56
CA THR A 95 13.44 2.08 -17.68
C THR A 95 14.44 1.86 -16.55
N VAL A 96 13.96 1.83 -15.29
CA VAL A 96 14.83 1.60 -14.12
C VAL A 96 15.44 0.20 -14.15
N ALA A 97 14.65 -0.82 -14.44
CA ALA A 97 15.06 -2.22 -14.55
C ALA A 97 16.17 -2.41 -15.59
N THR A 98 16.05 -1.79 -16.76
CA THR A 98 17.05 -1.85 -17.83
C THR A 98 18.40 -1.30 -17.37
N GLU A 99 18.40 -0.20 -16.61
CA GLU A 99 19.63 0.39 -16.08
C GLU A 99 20.25 -0.43 -14.95
N VAL A 100 19.44 -0.97 -14.03
CA VAL A 100 19.98 -1.73 -12.88
C VAL A 100 20.33 -3.17 -13.22
N LYS A 101 19.72 -3.77 -14.24
CA LYS A 101 20.05 -5.13 -14.72
C LYS A 101 21.49 -5.24 -15.22
N LYS A 102 22.08 -4.13 -15.69
CA LYS A 102 23.52 -4.05 -16.03
C LYS A 102 24.42 -4.29 -14.80
N LYS A 103 23.88 -4.21 -13.59
CA LYS A 103 24.61 -4.25 -12.30
C LYS A 103 24.38 -5.54 -11.50
N GLY A 104 23.70 -6.54 -12.03
CA GLY A 104 23.44 -7.82 -11.34
C GLY A 104 22.10 -8.46 -11.72
N ALA A 105 21.78 -9.60 -11.09
CA ALA A 105 20.50 -10.26 -11.30
C ALA A 105 19.34 -9.37 -10.81
N LEU A 106 18.19 -9.51 -11.48
CA LEU A 106 16.97 -8.75 -11.21
C LEU A 106 15.77 -9.68 -11.37
N PHE A 107 14.77 -9.57 -10.49
CA PHE A 107 13.47 -10.23 -10.59
C PHE A 107 12.37 -9.35 -9.98
N GLY A 108 11.10 -9.69 -10.19
CA GLY A 108 9.95 -9.01 -9.59
C GLY A 108 9.22 -9.88 -8.58
N ILE A 109 8.70 -9.27 -7.53
CA ILE A 109 7.70 -9.85 -6.62
C ILE A 109 6.47 -8.95 -6.71
N PHE A 110 5.31 -9.55 -6.98
CA PHE A 110 4.04 -8.84 -7.08
C PHE A 110 3.10 -9.33 -5.99
N THR A 111 2.84 -8.52 -4.97
CA THR A 111 2.11 -8.92 -3.75
C THR A 111 0.59 -8.78 -3.85
N GLY A 112 0.00 -8.80 -5.05
CA GLY A 112 -1.45 -8.92 -5.25
C GLY A 112 -2.23 -7.60 -5.24
N ASP A 113 -3.56 -7.73 -5.22
CA ASP A 113 -4.57 -6.67 -5.34
C ASP A 113 -4.55 -5.96 -6.71
N ILE A 114 -4.94 -6.73 -7.72
CA ILE A 114 -5.04 -6.29 -9.11
C ILE A 114 -6.31 -5.46 -9.37
N PRO A 115 -7.52 -5.94 -9.02
CA PRO A 115 -8.76 -5.30 -9.42
C PRO A 115 -9.10 -4.10 -8.54
N SER A 116 -9.75 -3.08 -9.11
CA SER A 116 -10.26 -1.95 -8.35
C SER A 116 -11.26 -2.39 -7.27
N HIS A 117 -11.37 -1.59 -6.22
CA HIS A 117 -12.33 -1.84 -5.17
C HIS A 117 -13.75 -1.77 -5.73
N GLN A 118 -14.69 -2.48 -5.10
CA GLN A 118 -16.12 -2.38 -5.43
C GLN A 118 -16.48 -2.75 -6.89
N LEU A 119 -15.67 -3.52 -7.61
CA LEU A 119 -16.15 -4.14 -8.85
C LEU A 119 -17.37 -5.01 -8.54
N SER A 120 -18.44 -4.83 -9.30
CA SER A 120 -19.76 -5.38 -8.97
C SER A 120 -19.98 -6.81 -9.43
N CYS A 121 -19.14 -7.33 -10.35
CA CYS A 121 -19.30 -8.71 -10.83
C CYS A 121 -17.98 -9.47 -11.03
N GLN A 122 -18.08 -10.78 -10.86
CA GLN A 122 -16.98 -11.74 -10.97
C GLN A 122 -16.26 -11.67 -12.31
N ARG A 123 -17.03 -11.47 -13.40
CA ARG A 123 -16.49 -11.34 -14.76
C ARG A 123 -15.55 -10.14 -14.89
N HIS A 124 -15.91 -8.98 -14.33
CA HIS A 124 -15.03 -7.80 -14.36
C HIS A 124 -13.75 -8.05 -13.59
N GLN A 125 -13.85 -8.69 -12.43
CA GLN A 125 -12.69 -8.98 -11.60
C GLN A 125 -11.72 -9.93 -12.32
N GLY A 126 -12.23 -11.04 -12.86
CA GLY A 126 -11.42 -12.01 -13.61
C GLY A 126 -10.80 -11.40 -14.88
N LYS A 127 -11.54 -10.59 -15.63
CA LYS A 127 -11.01 -9.89 -16.82
C LYS A 127 -9.99 -8.81 -16.46
N THR A 128 -10.14 -8.14 -15.32
CA THR A 128 -9.14 -7.19 -14.83
C THR A 128 -7.85 -7.91 -14.45
N ILE A 129 -7.93 -9.06 -13.76
CA ILE A 129 -6.77 -9.91 -13.45
C ILE A 129 -6.07 -10.33 -14.74
N GLU A 130 -6.80 -10.89 -15.71
CA GLU A 130 -6.25 -11.28 -17.02
C GLU A 130 -5.55 -10.11 -17.73
N PHE A 131 -6.22 -8.96 -17.81
CA PHE A 131 -5.72 -7.78 -18.49
C PHE A 131 -4.41 -7.29 -17.86
N VAL A 132 -4.37 -7.11 -16.53
CA VAL A 132 -3.19 -6.60 -15.85
C VAL A 132 -2.06 -7.61 -15.87
N VAL A 133 -2.33 -8.91 -15.66
CA VAL A 133 -1.30 -9.97 -15.68
C VAL A 133 -0.68 -10.09 -17.06
N SER A 134 -1.48 -10.06 -18.14
CA SER A 134 -0.95 -10.12 -19.50
C SER A 134 -0.09 -8.90 -19.85
N HIS A 135 -0.49 -7.70 -19.44
CA HIS A 135 0.31 -6.49 -19.64
C HIS A 135 1.57 -6.49 -18.77
N MET A 136 1.49 -6.96 -17.53
CA MET A 136 2.63 -7.11 -16.64
C MET A 136 3.64 -8.10 -17.24
N ALA A 137 3.17 -9.26 -17.71
CA ALA A 137 4.01 -10.27 -18.33
C ALA A 137 4.70 -9.73 -19.59
N LYS A 138 3.94 -9.07 -20.47
CA LYS A 138 4.43 -8.49 -21.72
C LYS A 138 5.50 -7.43 -21.50
N ASN A 139 5.28 -6.51 -20.57
CA ASN A 139 6.13 -5.32 -20.40
C ASN A 139 7.28 -5.55 -19.41
N LEU A 140 7.08 -6.34 -18.35
CA LEU A 140 8.05 -6.45 -17.26
C LEU A 140 8.90 -7.73 -17.31
N LYS A 141 8.41 -8.86 -17.83
CA LYS A 141 9.25 -10.09 -17.93
C LYS A 141 10.51 -9.91 -18.78
N PRO A 142 10.51 -9.17 -19.92
CA PRO A 142 11.73 -8.99 -20.72
C PRO A 142 12.88 -8.35 -19.93
N VAL A 143 12.55 -7.45 -19.01
CA VAL A 143 13.52 -6.72 -18.18
C VAL A 143 13.78 -7.42 -16.84
N LEU A 144 12.75 -7.91 -16.14
CA LEU A 144 12.85 -8.56 -14.84
C LEU A 144 13.19 -10.05 -14.91
N GLY A 145 13.08 -10.71 -16.07
CA GLY A 145 13.30 -12.16 -16.21
C GLY A 145 12.16 -13.00 -15.62
N LYS A 146 11.96 -12.95 -14.31
CA LYS A 146 10.84 -13.62 -13.60
C LYS A 146 10.08 -12.65 -12.72
N ILE A 147 8.78 -12.90 -12.59
CA ILE A 147 7.89 -12.18 -11.68
C ILE A 147 7.17 -13.24 -10.85
N TYR A 148 7.21 -13.08 -9.53
CA TYR A 148 6.61 -13.98 -8.56
C TYR A 148 5.32 -13.36 -8.02
N PRO A 149 4.14 -13.76 -8.54
CA PRO A 149 2.87 -13.18 -8.13
C PRO A 149 2.31 -13.84 -6.87
N LEU A 150 1.65 -13.06 -6.03
CA LEU A 150 0.82 -13.49 -4.92
C LEU A 150 -0.63 -13.08 -5.17
N MET A 151 -1.54 -13.50 -4.29
CA MET A 151 -2.93 -13.03 -4.28
C MET A 151 -3.17 -12.09 -3.10
N GLY A 152 -3.81 -10.97 -3.40
CA GLY A 152 -4.42 -10.07 -2.43
C GLY A 152 -5.92 -10.32 -2.27
N ASN A 153 -6.53 -9.62 -1.32
CA ASN A 153 -7.94 -9.82 -0.99
C ASN A 153 -8.91 -9.40 -2.09
N ASN A 154 -8.58 -8.37 -2.88
CA ASN A 154 -9.31 -7.99 -4.08
C ASN A 154 -8.94 -8.86 -5.28
N ASP A 155 -8.06 -9.85 -5.16
CA ASP A 155 -7.93 -10.90 -6.18
C ASP A 155 -8.96 -12.01 -6.00
N PHE A 156 -9.77 -11.98 -4.93
CA PHE A 156 -10.93 -12.86 -4.69
C PHE A 156 -12.25 -12.13 -4.91
N PHE A 157 -13.23 -12.82 -5.51
CA PHE A 157 -14.56 -12.24 -5.76
C PHE A 157 -15.64 -12.83 -4.85
N PRO A 158 -16.45 -11.97 -4.19
CA PRO A 158 -16.16 -10.58 -3.87
C PRO A 158 -14.91 -10.44 -2.97
N ASN A 159 -14.45 -9.21 -2.73
CA ASN A 159 -13.29 -8.93 -1.86
C ASN A 159 -13.36 -9.71 -0.52
N TYR A 160 -12.27 -10.41 -0.17
CA TYR A 160 -12.13 -11.33 0.97
C TYR A 160 -13.01 -12.60 0.95
N ASN A 161 -13.69 -12.90 -0.15
CA ASN A 161 -14.44 -14.13 -0.30
C ASN A 161 -13.53 -15.30 -0.69
N VAL A 162 -12.81 -15.82 0.30
CA VAL A 162 -11.82 -16.88 0.13
C VAL A 162 -12.40 -18.20 0.64
N SER A 163 -12.39 -19.25 -0.19
CA SER A 163 -12.72 -20.62 0.24
C SER A 163 -11.70 -21.10 1.25
N LEU A 164 -12.10 -21.59 2.43
CA LEU A 164 -11.16 -22.19 3.40
C LEU A 164 -10.76 -23.63 3.02
N GLU A 165 -11.46 -24.23 2.04
CA GLU A 165 -11.15 -25.53 1.44
C GLU A 165 -10.21 -25.38 0.23
N PRO A 166 -9.31 -26.36 0.01
CA PRO A 166 -8.33 -26.30 -1.07
C PRO A 166 -8.97 -26.48 -2.46
N ASN A 167 -8.25 -26.05 -3.49
CA ASN A 167 -8.62 -26.20 -4.91
C ASN A 167 -9.97 -25.54 -5.27
N SER A 168 -10.15 -24.27 -4.86
CA SER A 168 -11.34 -23.53 -5.28
C SER A 168 -11.30 -23.24 -6.78
N ALA A 169 -12.46 -23.27 -7.45
CA ALA A 169 -12.56 -22.96 -8.88
C ALA A 169 -12.01 -21.56 -9.22
N TRP A 170 -12.16 -20.60 -8.31
CA TRP A 170 -11.59 -19.26 -8.47
C TRP A 170 -10.05 -19.27 -8.40
N GLN A 171 -9.46 -20.03 -7.47
CA GLN A 171 -8.00 -20.20 -7.45
C GLN A 171 -7.49 -20.84 -8.73
N GLU A 172 -8.16 -21.88 -9.22
CA GLU A 172 -7.79 -22.54 -10.47
C GLU A 172 -7.85 -21.58 -11.67
N LEU A 173 -8.87 -20.72 -11.74
CA LEU A 173 -8.96 -19.66 -12.74
C LEU A 173 -7.76 -18.71 -12.67
N VAL A 174 -7.45 -18.15 -11.50
CA VAL A 174 -6.31 -17.23 -11.34
C VAL A 174 -4.98 -17.93 -11.64
N ALA A 175 -4.83 -19.19 -11.22
CA ALA A 175 -3.67 -20.02 -11.51
C ALA A 175 -3.49 -20.20 -13.03
N SER A 176 -4.56 -20.46 -13.77
CA SER A 176 -4.53 -20.62 -15.23
C SER A 176 -4.10 -19.33 -15.94
N ILE A 177 -4.50 -18.16 -15.43
CA ILE A 177 -4.08 -16.86 -15.95
C ILE A 177 -2.57 -16.66 -15.72
N TYR A 178 -2.06 -16.98 -14.53
CA TYR A 178 -0.63 -16.92 -14.24
C TYR A 178 0.19 -17.93 -15.05
N GLU A 179 -0.31 -19.14 -15.27
CA GLU A 179 0.31 -20.16 -16.12
C GLU A 179 0.36 -19.73 -17.59
N ALA A 180 -0.75 -19.27 -18.15
CA ALA A 180 -0.85 -18.83 -19.55
C ALA A 180 0.10 -17.66 -19.86
N ASN A 181 0.38 -16.82 -18.87
CA ASN A 181 1.33 -15.71 -18.98
C ASN A 181 2.76 -16.09 -18.54
N GLY A 182 2.99 -17.37 -18.22
CA GLY A 182 4.28 -17.94 -17.82
C GLY A 182 4.87 -17.30 -16.57
N LEU A 183 4.04 -16.90 -15.62
CA LEU A 183 4.46 -16.41 -14.30
C LEU A 183 4.62 -17.55 -13.30
N LEU A 184 3.77 -18.58 -13.39
CA LEU A 184 3.82 -19.79 -12.58
C LEU A 184 3.89 -21.03 -13.48
N GLY A 185 4.46 -22.12 -12.96
CA GLY A 185 4.52 -23.42 -13.63
C GLY A 185 5.11 -24.50 -12.73
N GLY A 186 4.97 -25.77 -13.14
CA GLY A 186 5.51 -26.91 -12.39
C GLY A 186 5.01 -26.96 -10.93
N PRO A 187 5.86 -27.31 -9.94
CA PRO A 187 5.45 -27.43 -8.55
C PRO A 187 4.83 -26.15 -7.93
N GLN A 188 5.20 -24.98 -8.46
CA GLN A 188 4.65 -23.70 -8.01
C GLN A 188 3.17 -23.60 -8.34
N LEU A 189 2.80 -24.01 -9.55
CA LEU A 189 1.42 -23.98 -10.00
C LEU A 189 0.54 -24.95 -9.21
N GLU A 190 1.04 -26.13 -8.88
CA GLU A 190 0.28 -27.15 -8.14
C GLU A 190 -0.08 -26.70 -6.72
N THR A 191 0.89 -26.11 -6.00
CA THR A 191 0.65 -25.55 -4.66
C THR A 191 -0.20 -24.28 -4.71
N PHE A 192 -0.02 -23.46 -5.75
CA PHE A 192 -0.84 -22.27 -5.97
C PHE A 192 -2.31 -22.63 -6.27
N LYS A 193 -2.60 -23.64 -7.11
CA LYS A 193 -3.96 -24.14 -7.34
C LYS A 193 -4.61 -24.63 -6.05
N ARG A 194 -3.83 -25.27 -5.18
CA ARG A 194 -4.31 -25.80 -3.89
C ARG A 194 -4.76 -24.72 -2.92
N GLY A 195 -4.07 -23.59 -2.81
CA GLY A 195 -4.43 -22.57 -1.82
C GLY A 195 -3.81 -21.19 -2.01
N GLY A 196 -3.22 -20.89 -3.17
CA GLY A 196 -2.64 -19.59 -3.49
C GLY A 196 -1.26 -19.32 -2.89
N PHE A 197 -0.54 -20.34 -2.43
CA PHE A 197 0.81 -20.24 -1.87
C PHE A 197 1.79 -21.17 -2.59
N TYR A 198 3.08 -20.83 -2.60
CA TYR A 198 4.13 -21.64 -3.21
C TYR A 198 5.53 -21.17 -2.77
N SER A 199 6.57 -21.94 -3.08
CA SER A 199 7.97 -21.57 -2.87
C SER A 199 8.76 -21.49 -4.18
N ALA A 200 9.81 -20.68 -4.18
CA ALA A 200 10.70 -20.50 -5.33
C ALA A 200 12.14 -20.28 -4.88
N GLU A 201 13.09 -20.49 -5.80
CA GLU A 201 14.48 -20.04 -5.65
C GLU A 201 14.78 -19.00 -6.74
N PRO A 202 14.59 -17.68 -6.47
CA PRO A 202 14.84 -16.63 -7.45
C PRO A 202 16.30 -16.54 -7.88
N VAL A 203 17.20 -16.71 -6.92
CA VAL A 203 18.65 -16.80 -7.11
C VAL A 203 19.17 -17.91 -6.22
N LYS A 204 20.25 -18.58 -6.64
CA LYS A 204 20.86 -19.67 -5.87
C LYS A 204 21.14 -19.21 -4.43
N GLY A 205 20.67 -19.95 -3.43
CA GLY A 205 20.88 -19.63 -2.02
C GLY A 205 19.79 -18.75 -1.37
N LEU A 206 18.83 -18.25 -2.14
CA LEU A 206 17.67 -17.50 -1.64
C LEU A 206 16.38 -18.27 -1.93
N LYS A 207 15.64 -18.64 -0.88
CA LYS A 207 14.29 -19.15 -1.01
C LYS A 207 13.27 -18.01 -0.81
N LEU A 208 12.35 -17.88 -1.76
CA LEU A 208 11.13 -17.08 -1.63
C LEU A 208 10.00 -18.00 -1.20
N ILE A 209 9.31 -17.64 -0.11
CA ILE A 209 8.09 -18.31 0.35
C ILE A 209 6.94 -17.32 0.16
N ALA A 210 6.08 -17.60 -0.82
CA ALA A 210 4.90 -16.79 -1.13
C ALA A 210 3.68 -17.40 -0.40
N LEU A 211 3.15 -16.67 0.57
CA LEU A 211 2.02 -17.07 1.40
C LEU A 211 0.72 -16.44 0.89
N ASN A 212 -0.38 -17.20 0.98
CA ASN A 212 -1.72 -16.64 0.92
C ASN A 212 -2.11 -16.19 2.33
N THR A 213 -1.81 -14.95 2.67
CA THR A 213 -2.15 -14.37 3.99
C THR A 213 -3.57 -13.83 4.07
N VAL A 214 -4.30 -13.76 2.95
CA VAL A 214 -5.72 -13.32 2.93
C VAL A 214 -6.57 -14.27 3.76
N VAL A 215 -6.31 -15.59 3.68
CA VAL A 215 -7.04 -16.62 4.44
C VAL A 215 -6.90 -16.45 5.96
N TRP A 216 -5.83 -15.78 6.40
CA TRP A 216 -5.57 -15.51 7.81
C TRP A 216 -6.17 -14.19 8.28
N SER A 217 -6.78 -13.41 7.39
CA SER A 217 -7.35 -12.11 7.74
C SER A 217 -8.67 -12.22 8.49
N GLN A 218 -8.93 -11.33 9.44
CA GLN A 218 -10.24 -11.29 10.11
C GLN A 218 -11.40 -10.99 9.15
N LYS A 219 -11.09 -10.38 8.00
CA LYS A 219 -12.06 -9.91 7.01
C LYS A 219 -12.58 -10.98 6.05
N VAL A 220 -12.09 -12.23 6.15
CA VAL A 220 -12.62 -13.34 5.36
C VAL A 220 -14.13 -13.46 5.59
N LEU A 221 -14.87 -13.48 4.49
CA LEU A 221 -16.33 -13.59 4.52
C LEU A 221 -16.77 -15.02 4.80
N ASP A 222 -17.92 -15.17 5.46
CA ASP A 222 -18.58 -16.46 5.57
C ASP A 222 -19.15 -16.82 4.18
N TRP A 223 -18.50 -17.79 3.54
CA TRP A 223 -18.82 -18.28 2.21
C TRP A 223 -20.24 -18.85 2.13
N GLU A 224 -20.74 -19.50 3.19
CA GLU A 224 -22.09 -20.10 3.19
C GLU A 224 -23.18 -19.02 3.34
N SER A 225 -22.92 -17.98 4.15
CA SER A 225 -23.84 -16.85 4.35
C SER A 225 -23.98 -15.94 3.13
N THR A 226 -22.96 -15.89 2.26
CA THR A 226 -22.88 -14.96 1.11
C THR A 226 -23.43 -15.57 -0.19
N GLN A 227 -23.72 -16.88 -0.21
CA GLN A 227 -24.34 -17.57 -1.34
C GLN A 227 -25.88 -17.46 -1.27
N THR A 228 -26.49 -16.65 -2.14
CA THR A 228 -27.95 -16.73 -2.34
C THR A 228 -28.35 -16.75 -3.82
N LYS A 229 -29.24 -17.71 -4.12
CA LYS A 229 -29.72 -18.14 -5.43
C LYS A 229 -30.64 -17.12 -6.13
N GLU A 230 -30.16 -16.45 -7.18
CA GLU A 230 -30.93 -15.97 -8.36
C GLU A 230 -30.06 -15.57 -9.59
N VAL A 231 -29.98 -16.46 -10.58
CA VAL A 231 -29.25 -16.27 -11.83
C VAL A 231 -30.05 -15.30 -12.70
N VAL A 232 -29.50 -14.12 -12.99
CA VAL A 232 -29.97 -13.36 -14.17
C VAL A 232 -29.16 -13.89 -15.34
N ASP A 233 -29.83 -14.61 -16.26
CA ASP A 233 -29.27 -14.94 -17.57
C ASP A 233 -28.81 -13.64 -18.22
N ILE A 234 -27.49 -13.40 -18.24
CA ILE A 234 -26.92 -12.33 -19.04
C ILE A 234 -26.80 -12.93 -20.44
N PRO A 235 -27.51 -12.40 -21.46
CA PRO A 235 -27.42 -12.91 -22.82
C PRO A 235 -25.96 -13.00 -23.25
N ALA A 236 -25.61 -14.11 -23.89
CA ALA A 236 -24.32 -14.28 -24.52
C ALA A 236 -24.03 -13.04 -25.38
N VAL A 237 -22.98 -12.29 -25.02
CA VAL A 237 -22.47 -11.22 -25.87
C VAL A 237 -21.89 -11.92 -27.09
N ASP A 238 -22.47 -11.66 -28.27
CA ASP A 238 -22.11 -12.31 -29.54
C ASP A 238 -20.58 -12.39 -29.73
N GLU A 239 -20.05 -13.60 -29.54
CA GLU A 239 -18.61 -13.90 -29.53
C GLU A 239 -17.99 -13.87 -30.94
N ALA A 240 -18.81 -13.76 -32.00
CA ALA A 240 -18.36 -13.96 -33.38
C ALA A 240 -17.69 -12.74 -34.05
N THR A 241 -17.69 -11.56 -33.41
CA THR A 241 -17.18 -10.32 -34.05
C THR A 241 -15.95 -9.70 -33.39
N TRP A 242 -15.35 -10.35 -32.38
CA TRP A 242 -14.25 -9.77 -31.62
C TRP A 242 -12.90 -10.45 -31.88
N SER A 243 -12.02 -9.81 -32.67
CA SER A 243 -10.62 -10.21 -32.82
C SER A 243 -9.70 -9.19 -32.13
N GLY A 244 -9.09 -9.60 -31.01
CA GLY A 244 -8.17 -8.80 -30.22
C GLY A 244 -7.72 -9.56 -28.96
N PRO A 245 -6.94 -8.93 -28.04
CA PRO A 245 -6.54 -9.51 -26.74
C PRO A 245 -7.72 -9.85 -25.78
N ASN A 246 -8.94 -9.89 -26.33
CA ASN A 246 -10.23 -10.17 -25.74
C ASN A 246 -10.82 -11.50 -26.24
N ALA A 247 -10.00 -12.46 -26.69
CA ALA A 247 -10.50 -13.82 -26.95
C ALA A 247 -11.11 -14.41 -25.66
N PRO A 248 -12.14 -15.26 -25.73
CA PRO A 248 -12.70 -15.87 -24.53
C PRO A 248 -11.62 -16.68 -23.80
N ILE A 249 -11.37 -16.36 -22.53
CA ILE A 249 -10.80 -17.33 -21.59
C ILE A 249 -11.89 -18.40 -21.45
N PRO A 250 -11.56 -19.71 -21.35
CA PRO A 250 -12.50 -20.69 -20.86
C PRO A 250 -13.17 -20.13 -19.60
N VAL A 251 -14.44 -19.74 -19.73
CA VAL A 251 -15.20 -19.24 -18.59
C VAL A 251 -15.19 -20.40 -17.61
N ALA A 252 -14.71 -20.20 -16.38
CA ALA A 252 -15.00 -21.14 -15.32
C ALA A 252 -16.51 -21.37 -15.38
N ASP A 253 -16.95 -22.63 -15.39
CA ASP A 253 -18.37 -22.95 -15.45
C ASP A 253 -19.05 -22.38 -14.19
N ILE A 254 -19.53 -21.14 -14.32
CA ILE A 254 -20.26 -20.41 -13.30
C ILE A 254 -21.77 -20.60 -13.50
N SER A 255 -22.20 -21.52 -14.38
CA SER A 255 -23.60 -21.88 -14.49
C SER A 255 -24.08 -22.41 -13.14
N GLY A 256 -25.04 -21.71 -12.54
CA GLY A 256 -25.56 -22.03 -11.19
C GLY A 256 -25.13 -21.11 -10.06
N TRP A 257 -24.29 -20.09 -10.33
CA TRP A 257 -23.96 -19.04 -9.36
C TRP A 257 -24.82 -17.81 -9.53
N SER A 258 -25.17 -17.20 -8.43
CA SER A 258 -26.02 -16.04 -8.39
C SER A 258 -25.83 -15.27 -7.10
N TRP A 259 -26.18 -14.00 -7.14
CA TRP A 259 -25.87 -13.08 -6.08
C TRP A 259 -27.10 -12.26 -5.80
N ASN A 260 -27.50 -12.21 -4.54
CA ASN A 260 -28.45 -11.21 -4.11
C ASN A 260 -27.80 -9.81 -4.27
N THR A 261 -28.53 -8.88 -4.88
CA THR A 261 -28.11 -7.49 -5.07
C THR A 261 -27.86 -6.75 -3.75
N ASP A 262 -28.35 -7.31 -2.62
CA ASP A 262 -28.16 -6.80 -1.26
C ASP A 262 -26.97 -7.39 -0.49
N VAL A 263 -26.25 -8.43 -0.98
CA VAL A 263 -25.08 -9.00 -0.25
C VAL A 263 -23.92 -7.99 -0.15
N VAL A 264 -23.87 -7.00 -1.03
CA VAL A 264 -22.89 -5.90 -0.93
C VAL A 264 -23.17 -5.01 0.30
N SER A 265 -24.35 -5.12 0.92
CA SER A 265 -24.76 -4.35 2.09
C SER A 265 -24.62 -5.10 3.42
N HIS A 266 -24.63 -6.44 3.44
CA HIS A 266 -24.49 -7.27 4.64
C HIS A 266 -23.38 -8.31 4.47
N LYS A 267 -22.15 -7.91 4.80
CA LYS A 267 -20.99 -8.79 4.84
C LYS A 267 -20.92 -9.47 6.20
N GLU A 268 -21.24 -10.75 6.28
CA GLU A 268 -20.96 -11.55 7.47
C GLU A 268 -19.51 -12.05 7.41
N LEU A 269 -18.73 -11.70 8.44
CA LEU A 269 -17.35 -12.17 8.58
C LEU A 269 -17.36 -13.56 9.19
N TRP A 270 -16.56 -14.48 8.64
CA TRP A 270 -16.42 -15.82 9.22
C TRP A 270 -15.66 -15.70 10.55
N PRO A 271 -16.24 -16.07 11.71
CA PRO A 271 -15.56 -15.90 12.99
C PRO A 271 -14.24 -16.68 13.05
N CYS A 272 -13.15 -16.03 13.45
CA CYS A 272 -11.79 -16.59 13.44
C CYS A 272 -11.71 -17.94 14.16
N GLU A 273 -12.33 -18.06 15.33
CA GLU A 273 -12.33 -19.25 16.19
C GLU A 273 -13.07 -20.45 15.60
N LYS A 274 -13.92 -20.23 14.59
CA LYS A 274 -14.66 -21.30 13.89
C LYS A 274 -13.94 -21.80 12.62
N ARG A 275 -12.83 -21.17 12.23
CA ARG A 275 -12.09 -21.54 11.02
C ARG A 275 -11.16 -22.73 11.28
N PRO A 276 -10.74 -23.47 10.23
CA PRO A 276 -9.73 -24.52 10.36
C PRO A 276 -8.45 -23.98 11.02
N ARG A 277 -7.80 -24.80 11.86
CA ARG A 277 -6.53 -24.41 12.51
C ARG A 277 -5.41 -24.13 11.53
N ASP A 278 -5.41 -24.82 10.38
CA ASP A 278 -4.43 -24.63 9.32
C ASP A 278 -5.11 -24.74 7.95
N PRO A 279 -5.76 -23.65 7.46
CA PRO A 279 -6.40 -23.64 6.14
C PRO A 279 -5.41 -24.07 5.06
N TYR A 280 -5.83 -25.03 4.23
CA TYR A 280 -5.00 -25.70 3.22
C TYR A 280 -3.72 -26.37 3.74
N GLY A 281 -3.51 -26.56 5.04
CA GLY A 281 -2.23 -27.06 5.55
C GLY A 281 -1.05 -26.13 5.27
N GLN A 282 -1.29 -24.82 5.13
CA GLN A 282 -0.29 -23.83 4.75
C GLN A 282 0.77 -23.61 5.84
N LEU A 283 0.41 -23.63 7.13
CA LEU A 283 1.37 -23.51 8.25
C LEU A 283 2.28 -24.74 8.32
N ALA A 284 1.73 -25.94 8.20
CA ALA A 284 2.52 -27.17 8.13
C ALA A 284 3.47 -27.18 6.92
N TRP A 285 3.00 -26.68 5.78
CA TRP A 285 3.83 -26.49 4.59
C TRP A 285 4.94 -25.46 4.81
N LEU A 286 4.63 -24.30 5.41
CA LEU A 286 5.61 -23.25 5.74
C LEU A 286 6.73 -23.80 6.65
N GLU A 287 6.36 -24.54 7.69
CA GLU A 287 7.34 -25.17 8.58
C GLU A 287 8.27 -26.13 7.81
N ALA A 288 7.72 -26.93 6.90
CA ALA A 288 8.52 -27.82 6.05
C ALA A 288 9.47 -27.05 5.11
N GLU A 289 9.00 -25.95 4.52
CA GLU A 289 9.82 -25.10 3.64
C GLU A 289 10.97 -24.41 4.37
N LEU A 290 10.75 -23.95 5.61
CA LEU A 290 11.76 -23.37 6.49
C LEU A 290 12.81 -24.40 6.89
N ARG A 291 12.39 -25.63 7.27
CA ARG A 291 13.32 -26.74 7.53
C ARG A 291 14.18 -27.07 6.30
N ALA A 292 13.55 -27.20 5.13
CA ALA A 292 14.26 -27.46 3.88
C ALA A 292 15.26 -26.34 3.53
N ALA A 293 14.89 -25.07 3.76
CA ALA A 293 15.79 -23.94 3.55
C ALA A 293 17.00 -23.99 4.49
N ARG A 294 16.79 -24.35 5.77
CA ARG A 294 17.86 -24.53 6.75
C ARG A 294 18.83 -25.64 6.34
N GLU A 295 18.32 -26.80 5.92
CA GLU A 295 19.14 -27.92 5.43
C GLU A 295 19.95 -27.52 4.18
N ALA A 296 19.32 -26.76 3.28
CA ALA A 296 19.96 -26.24 2.07
C ALA A 296 20.85 -25.01 2.31
N LYS A 297 20.95 -24.51 3.56
CA LYS A 297 21.69 -23.29 3.94
C LYS A 297 21.25 -22.05 3.15
N GLN A 298 19.96 -21.94 2.85
CA GLN A 298 19.37 -20.81 2.14
C GLN A 298 18.96 -19.68 3.11
N ARG A 299 19.01 -18.43 2.64
CA ARG A 299 18.26 -17.33 3.26
C ARG A 299 16.82 -17.34 2.77
N VAL A 300 15.89 -16.84 3.57
CA VAL A 300 14.46 -16.83 3.25
C VAL A 300 13.91 -15.42 3.18
N VAL A 301 13.16 -15.13 2.12
CA VAL A 301 12.22 -14.01 2.05
C VAL A 301 10.82 -14.58 2.15
N ILE A 302 10.04 -14.09 3.11
CA ILE A 302 8.60 -14.39 3.20
C ILE A 302 7.84 -13.25 2.52
N ALA A 303 6.92 -13.58 1.63
CA ALA A 303 6.05 -12.61 0.99
C ALA A 303 4.58 -12.97 1.28
N GLY A 304 3.75 -11.96 1.51
CA GLY A 304 2.30 -12.08 1.62
C GLY A 304 1.61 -10.83 1.10
N HIS A 305 0.28 -10.80 1.15
CA HIS A 305 -0.47 -9.59 0.85
C HIS A 305 -0.84 -8.83 2.13
N VAL A 306 -1.75 -9.39 2.93
CA VAL A 306 -2.16 -8.84 4.23
C VAL A 306 -1.00 -9.00 5.22
N PRO A 307 -0.46 -7.90 5.79
CA PRO A 307 0.62 -7.96 6.75
C PRO A 307 0.15 -8.49 8.13
N PRO A 308 1.02 -9.18 8.89
CA PRO A 308 0.68 -9.62 10.23
C PRO A 308 0.51 -8.42 11.17
N GLY A 309 -0.53 -8.48 12.00
CA GLY A 309 -0.84 -7.54 13.07
C GLY A 309 -1.79 -6.41 12.71
N ASN A 310 -2.04 -5.52 13.68
CA ASN A 310 -3.04 -4.45 13.58
C ASN A 310 -2.67 -3.35 12.58
N LYS A 311 -3.69 -2.73 11.99
CA LYS A 311 -3.60 -1.40 11.38
C LYS A 311 -4.32 -0.44 12.31
N VAL A 312 -3.82 0.80 12.49
CA VAL A 312 -4.52 1.85 13.27
C VAL A 312 -6.04 1.83 13.05
N GLY A 313 -6.76 1.40 14.09
CA GLY A 313 -8.23 1.32 14.14
C GLY A 313 -8.90 0.11 13.49
N ASP A 314 -8.16 -0.90 13.01
CA ASP A 314 -8.69 -2.07 12.30
C ASP A 314 -7.76 -3.30 12.42
N ASN A 315 -8.21 -4.38 13.08
CA ASN A 315 -7.46 -5.63 13.13
C ASN A 315 -7.63 -6.42 11.83
N ASN A 316 -6.51 -6.63 11.13
CA ASN A 316 -6.52 -7.31 9.85
C ASN A 316 -6.19 -8.80 9.92
N PHE A 317 -5.85 -9.37 11.09
CA PHE A 317 -5.31 -10.73 11.21
C PHE A 317 -5.94 -11.52 12.37
N CYS A 318 -6.37 -12.76 12.11
CA CYS A 318 -6.87 -13.62 13.19
C CYS A 318 -5.72 -14.03 14.14
N VAL A 319 -5.94 -13.86 15.44
CA VAL A 319 -4.91 -14.03 16.47
C VAL A 319 -4.25 -15.43 16.48
N GLN A 320 -5.00 -16.49 16.20
CA GLN A 320 -4.45 -17.84 16.19
C GLN A 320 -3.40 -18.04 15.09
N TYR A 321 -3.66 -17.52 13.89
CA TYR A 321 -2.70 -17.61 12.78
C TYR A 321 -1.52 -16.67 13.00
N LEU A 322 -1.74 -15.50 13.60
CA LEU A 322 -0.66 -14.58 13.97
C LEU A 322 0.31 -15.25 14.95
N ARG A 323 -0.20 -15.92 15.98
CA ARG A 323 0.61 -16.64 16.98
C ARG A 323 1.43 -17.75 16.34
N ASP A 324 0.83 -18.56 15.48
CA ASP A 324 1.54 -19.64 14.79
C ASP A 324 2.60 -19.11 13.81
N LEU A 325 2.28 -18.08 13.03
CA LEU A 325 3.23 -17.43 12.11
C LEU A 325 4.40 -16.81 12.88
N THR A 326 4.13 -16.02 13.90
CA THR A 326 5.18 -15.33 14.69
C THR A 326 6.06 -16.33 15.45
N ARG A 327 5.51 -17.44 15.95
CA ARG A 327 6.28 -18.54 16.52
C ARG A 327 7.25 -19.14 15.50
N LEU A 328 6.76 -19.52 14.31
CA LEU A 328 7.62 -20.08 13.26
C LEU A 328 8.70 -19.08 12.81
N VAL A 329 8.37 -17.79 12.75
CA VAL A 329 9.33 -16.73 12.46
C VAL A 329 10.41 -16.64 13.53
N ARG A 330 10.05 -16.64 14.82
CA ARG A 330 11.01 -16.59 15.94
C ARG A 330 11.95 -17.79 15.93
N GLU A 331 11.41 -18.99 15.77
CA GLU A 331 12.18 -20.25 15.71
C GLU A 331 13.18 -20.29 14.52
N ASN A 332 12.95 -19.46 13.51
CA ASN A 332 13.72 -19.43 12.26
C ASN A 332 14.29 -18.04 11.94
N ALA A 333 14.39 -17.15 12.93
CA ALA A 333 14.84 -15.77 12.75
C ALA A 333 16.28 -15.68 12.21
N ASP A 334 17.10 -16.71 12.43
CA ASP A 334 18.47 -16.77 11.94
C ASP A 334 18.56 -17.00 10.42
N LEU A 335 17.50 -17.48 9.76
CA LEU A 335 17.46 -17.72 8.30
C LEU A 335 16.53 -16.79 7.53
N ILE A 336 15.50 -16.23 8.17
CA ILE A 336 14.56 -15.29 7.56
C ILE A 336 15.24 -13.92 7.48
N GLU A 337 15.47 -13.45 6.25
CA GLU A 337 16.08 -12.15 6.00
C GLU A 337 15.08 -11.02 6.19
N VAL A 338 13.93 -11.11 5.53
CA VAL A 338 12.89 -10.08 5.57
C VAL A 338 11.54 -10.68 5.22
N GLN A 339 10.47 -10.07 5.72
CA GLN A 339 9.11 -10.33 5.29
C GLN A 339 8.56 -9.11 4.54
N ILE A 340 7.89 -9.30 3.41
CA ILE A 340 7.37 -8.23 2.56
C ILE A 340 5.87 -8.37 2.26
N TYR A 341 5.13 -7.26 2.32
CA TYR A 341 3.66 -7.22 2.26
C TYR A 341 3.11 -5.99 1.51
N GLY A 342 1.79 -5.97 1.29
CA GLY A 342 1.01 -4.89 0.66
C GLY A 342 -0.23 -4.49 1.49
N ASP A 343 -1.41 -4.38 0.85
CA ASP A 343 -2.77 -4.13 1.42
C ASP A 343 -2.99 -2.72 2.00
N HIS A 344 -2.10 -2.27 2.87
CA HIS A 344 -2.35 -1.08 3.67
C HIS A 344 -2.26 0.23 2.87
N SER A 345 -1.73 0.17 1.64
CA SER A 345 -1.42 1.29 0.74
C SER A 345 -0.46 2.33 1.35
N ASN A 346 0.10 2.04 2.53
CA ASN A 346 1.03 2.88 3.27
C ASN A 346 2.43 2.24 3.30
N ASP A 347 3.45 3.08 3.32
CA ASP A 347 4.85 2.70 3.47
C ASP A 347 5.21 2.57 4.96
N GLU A 348 5.10 1.35 5.51
CA GLU A 348 5.38 1.10 6.92
C GLU A 348 6.27 -0.13 7.16
N PHE A 349 6.91 -0.17 8.34
CA PHE A 349 7.57 -1.35 8.85
C PHE A 349 6.96 -1.79 10.18
N ARG A 350 7.08 -3.09 10.48
CA ARG A 350 6.78 -3.71 11.76
C ARG A 350 7.88 -4.68 12.13
N MET A 351 7.86 -5.18 13.35
CA MET A 351 8.86 -6.13 13.83
C MET A 351 8.20 -7.29 14.55
N VAL A 352 8.75 -8.48 14.37
CA VAL A 352 8.51 -9.61 15.28
C VAL A 352 9.55 -9.53 16.39
N TRP A 353 9.12 -9.60 17.64
CA TRP A 353 9.96 -9.48 18.83
C TRP A 353 10.22 -10.84 19.46
N SER A 354 11.35 -10.99 20.14
CA SER A 354 11.69 -12.17 20.96
C SER A 354 10.70 -12.38 22.11
N ASP A 355 10.42 -13.64 22.47
CA ASP A 355 9.57 -14.02 23.62
C ASP A 355 10.36 -14.21 24.94
N ASP A 356 11.64 -13.84 24.96
CA ASP A 356 12.50 -14.09 26.12
C ASP A 356 12.08 -13.27 27.34
N LYS A 357 12.20 -13.87 28.54
CA LYS A 357 11.96 -13.19 29.85
C LYS A 357 12.92 -12.04 30.17
N GLY A 358 13.84 -11.73 29.25
CA GLY A 358 14.80 -10.63 29.36
C GLY A 358 14.29 -9.35 28.69
N GLU A 359 15.22 -8.49 28.23
CA GLU A 359 14.87 -7.34 27.39
C GLU A 359 14.48 -7.84 25.98
N ALA A 360 13.20 -7.69 25.63
CA ALA A 360 12.69 -8.07 24.32
C ALA A 360 13.37 -7.25 23.22
N HIS A 361 13.84 -7.92 22.17
CA HIS A 361 14.50 -7.31 21.01
C HIS A 361 13.84 -7.79 19.71
N ALA A 362 13.99 -7.01 18.63
CA ALA A 362 13.45 -7.37 17.32
C ALA A 362 14.25 -8.53 16.72
N VAL A 363 13.54 -9.53 16.19
CA VAL A 363 14.13 -10.74 15.57
C VAL A 363 13.79 -10.89 14.09
N SER A 364 12.78 -10.18 13.58
CA SER A 364 12.44 -10.19 12.15
C SER A 364 11.82 -8.87 11.71
N SER A 365 12.17 -8.43 10.50
CA SER A 365 11.65 -7.22 9.86
C SER A 365 10.46 -7.54 8.98
N VAL A 366 9.36 -6.79 9.14
CA VAL A 366 8.14 -6.86 8.33
C VAL A 366 8.01 -5.54 7.59
N LEU A 367 8.09 -5.56 6.26
CA LEU A 367 8.03 -4.35 5.43
C LEU A 367 6.73 -4.36 4.62
N VAL A 368 5.92 -3.32 4.77
CA VAL A 368 4.65 -3.14 4.06
C VAL A 368 4.84 -2.07 3.00
N SER A 369 4.49 -2.36 1.75
CA SER A 369 4.69 -1.44 0.63
C SER A 369 3.49 -0.52 0.40
N ALA A 370 3.77 0.76 0.17
CA ALA A 370 2.82 1.65 -0.48
C ALA A 370 2.46 1.09 -1.87
N GLY A 371 1.18 1.22 -2.22
CA GLY A 371 0.59 0.69 -3.44
C GLY A 371 0.72 1.61 -4.64
N VAL A 372 0.33 1.10 -5.81
CA VAL A 372 0.18 1.94 -7.02
C VAL A 372 -1.11 2.74 -6.96
N THR A 373 -2.16 2.18 -6.35
CA THR A 373 -3.44 2.87 -6.26
C THR A 373 -3.32 4.22 -5.56
N PRO A 374 -3.89 5.30 -6.12
CA PRO A 374 -4.06 6.57 -5.42
C PRO A 374 -5.10 6.55 -4.29
N ARG A 375 -5.77 5.41 -4.11
CA ARG A 375 -6.80 5.24 -3.08
C ARG A 375 -6.19 5.46 -1.70
N LYS A 376 -7.00 5.95 -0.76
CA LYS A 376 -6.59 6.27 0.64
C LYS A 376 -5.54 7.39 0.71
N HIS A 377 -5.65 8.38 -0.18
CA HIS A 377 -4.80 9.57 -0.19
C HIS A 377 -3.30 9.37 -0.43
N CYS A 378 -2.82 8.23 -0.92
CA CYS A 378 -1.39 8.05 -1.21
C CYS A 378 -1.05 8.39 -2.67
N ASN A 379 0.17 8.84 -2.92
CA ASN A 379 0.69 8.91 -4.29
C ASN A 379 1.06 7.51 -4.79
N PRO A 380 0.82 7.18 -6.07
CA PRO A 380 1.22 5.92 -6.69
C PRO A 380 2.69 5.61 -6.47
N SER A 381 2.99 4.39 -6.06
CA SER A 381 4.29 4.03 -5.50
C SER A 381 4.73 2.61 -5.90
N TRP A 382 6.04 2.37 -5.97
CA TRP A 382 6.64 1.03 -6.09
C TRP A 382 8.10 1.04 -5.56
N ARG A 383 8.65 -0.13 -5.21
CA ARG A 383 9.98 -0.24 -4.57
C ARG A 383 10.99 -1.07 -5.35
N LEU A 384 12.26 -0.68 -5.24
CA LEU A 384 13.42 -1.44 -5.69
C LEU A 384 14.31 -1.79 -4.49
N PHE A 385 14.51 -3.08 -4.24
CA PHE A 385 15.37 -3.58 -3.18
C PHE A 385 16.78 -3.88 -3.70
N GLU A 386 17.78 -3.60 -2.86
CA GLU A 386 19.17 -3.96 -3.10
C GLU A 386 19.63 -5.01 -2.10
N VAL A 387 20.22 -6.10 -2.59
CA VAL A 387 20.56 -7.26 -1.77
C VAL A 387 22.04 -7.62 -1.96
N THR A 388 22.74 -7.85 -0.85
CA THR A 388 24.16 -8.19 -0.83
C THR A 388 24.44 -9.64 -1.22
N GLU A 389 25.72 -9.97 -1.41
CA GLU A 389 26.19 -11.33 -1.76
C GLU A 389 25.82 -12.40 -0.73
N ASP A 390 25.65 -12.03 0.55
CA ASP A 390 25.18 -12.93 1.62
C ASP A 390 23.66 -12.97 1.78
N HIS A 391 22.94 -12.53 0.72
CA HIS A 391 21.49 -12.48 0.61
C HIS A 391 20.81 -11.58 1.66
N ARG A 392 21.52 -10.54 2.14
CA ARG A 392 20.95 -9.57 3.08
C ARG A 392 20.38 -8.34 2.39
N VAL A 393 19.20 -7.91 2.80
CA VAL A 393 18.59 -6.69 2.27
C VAL A 393 19.36 -5.49 2.80
N HIS A 394 20.07 -4.81 1.90
CA HIS A 394 20.92 -3.68 2.24
C HIS A 394 20.11 -2.40 2.42
N ASP A 395 19.20 -2.15 1.49
CA ASP A 395 18.40 -0.94 1.36
C ASP A 395 17.22 -1.18 0.40
N PHE A 396 16.25 -0.27 0.41
CA PHE A 396 15.29 -0.11 -0.67
C PHE A 396 15.22 1.34 -1.14
N THR A 397 14.94 1.53 -2.43
CA THR A 397 14.56 2.81 -3.01
C THR A 397 13.07 2.83 -3.30
N GLN A 398 12.37 3.77 -2.69
CA GLN A 398 10.96 4.04 -2.95
C GLN A 398 10.86 5.00 -4.15
N TYR A 399 10.05 4.64 -5.14
CA TYR A 399 9.65 5.52 -6.23
C TYR A 399 8.18 5.88 -6.09
N TYR A 400 7.83 7.09 -6.54
CA TYR A 400 6.46 7.57 -6.51
C TYR A 400 6.16 8.51 -7.68
N LEU A 401 4.88 8.65 -8.02
CA LEU A 401 4.38 9.66 -8.96
C LEU A 401 3.61 10.73 -8.17
N PRO A 402 4.10 11.98 -8.07
CA PRO A 402 3.39 13.04 -7.38
C PRO A 402 2.18 13.49 -8.22
N LEU A 403 0.99 12.96 -7.94
CA LEU A 403 -0.20 13.12 -8.79
C LEU A 403 -0.55 14.58 -9.01
N VAL A 404 -0.73 15.33 -7.94
CA VAL A 404 -1.13 16.74 -8.01
C VAL A 404 -0.16 17.58 -8.85
N ALA A 405 1.14 17.39 -8.64
CA ALA A 405 2.16 18.11 -9.43
C ALA A 405 2.15 17.67 -10.89
N THR A 406 1.95 16.37 -11.14
CA THR A 406 1.85 15.80 -12.48
C THR A 406 0.66 16.38 -13.23
N ASP A 407 -0.52 16.43 -12.60
CA ASP A 407 -1.76 16.94 -13.19
C ASP A 407 -1.64 18.42 -13.56
N ILE A 408 -1.03 19.24 -12.70
CA ILE A 408 -0.77 20.65 -12.99
C ILE A 408 0.08 20.78 -14.26
N VAL A 409 1.23 20.10 -14.32
CA VAL A 409 2.12 20.19 -15.48
C VAL A 409 1.41 19.67 -16.74
N TRP A 410 0.74 18.52 -16.63
CA TRP A 410 0.04 17.88 -17.74
C TRP A 410 -1.01 18.79 -18.38
N SER A 411 -1.81 19.47 -17.56
CA SER A 411 -2.86 20.38 -18.02
C SER A 411 -2.36 21.57 -18.84
N THR A 412 -1.06 21.90 -18.75
CA THR A 412 -0.45 23.02 -19.48
C THR A 412 0.10 22.65 -20.86
N LYS A 413 0.02 21.38 -21.28
CA LYS A 413 0.67 20.84 -22.49
C LYS A 413 -0.32 20.12 -23.42
N PRO A 414 -1.02 20.84 -24.32
CA PRO A 414 -2.02 20.25 -25.22
C PRO A 414 -1.48 19.12 -26.10
N GLU A 415 -0.20 19.18 -26.48
CA GLU A 415 0.47 18.15 -27.28
C GLU A 415 0.61 16.81 -26.52
N TRP A 416 0.75 16.84 -25.19
CA TRP A 416 0.81 15.64 -24.36
C TRP A 416 -0.57 14.99 -24.22
N VAL A 417 -1.60 15.81 -24.06
CA VAL A 417 -3.00 15.34 -24.04
C VAL A 417 -3.35 14.59 -25.32
N LYS A 418 -2.87 15.08 -26.48
CA LYS A 418 -3.06 14.39 -27.75
C LYS A 418 -2.38 13.01 -27.78
N LEU A 419 -1.09 12.94 -27.42
CA LEU A 419 -0.35 11.67 -27.39
C LEU A 419 -1.01 10.63 -26.47
N HIS A 420 -1.53 11.08 -25.35
CA HIS A 420 -2.19 10.23 -24.36
C HIS A 420 -3.53 9.69 -24.82
N ARG A 421 -4.37 10.51 -25.47
CA ARG A 421 -5.61 10.03 -26.10
C ARG A 421 -5.36 8.95 -27.15
N GLU A 422 -4.18 8.98 -27.78
CA GLU A 422 -3.75 7.96 -28.74
C GLU A 422 -3.08 6.74 -28.09
N GLY A 423 -2.88 6.74 -26.76
CA GLY A 423 -2.18 5.68 -26.04
C GLY A 423 -0.70 5.55 -26.43
N LYS A 424 -0.01 6.69 -26.59
CA LYS A 424 1.38 6.76 -27.07
C LYS A 424 2.27 7.63 -26.17
N ASP A 425 1.87 7.81 -24.92
CA ASP A 425 2.50 8.73 -23.98
C ASP A 425 3.39 8.04 -22.93
N GLU A 426 3.56 6.72 -22.96
CA GLU A 426 4.19 5.96 -21.86
C GLU A 426 5.63 6.40 -21.56
N LEU A 427 6.41 6.70 -22.60
CA LEU A 427 7.77 7.21 -22.46
C LEU A 427 7.83 8.63 -21.86
N LEU A 428 6.79 9.43 -22.10
CA LEU A 428 6.66 10.77 -21.57
C LEU A 428 6.16 10.69 -20.12
N SER A 429 5.08 9.94 -19.89
CA SER A 429 4.44 9.80 -18.59
C SER A 429 5.36 9.14 -17.57
N SER A 430 6.22 8.20 -18.00
CA SER A 430 7.19 7.54 -17.12
C SER A 430 8.21 8.50 -16.50
N LYS A 431 8.38 9.70 -17.06
CA LYS A 431 9.29 10.75 -16.53
C LYS A 431 8.72 11.50 -15.34
N PHE A 432 7.42 11.37 -15.04
CA PHE A 432 6.84 11.97 -13.84
C PHE A 432 7.20 11.23 -12.56
N TRP A 433 7.50 9.95 -12.66
CA TRP A 433 7.98 9.14 -11.55
C TRP A 433 9.34 9.62 -11.06
N ARG A 434 9.51 9.67 -9.74
CA ARG A 434 10.73 10.15 -9.09
C ARG A 434 11.11 9.21 -7.97
N LYS A 435 12.41 9.17 -7.64
CA LYS A 435 12.86 8.61 -6.36
C LYS A 435 12.23 9.46 -5.25
N GLN A 436 11.48 8.82 -4.36
CA GLN A 436 10.94 9.43 -3.15
C GLN A 436 12.04 9.51 -2.10
N TYR A 437 12.64 8.36 -1.76
CA TYR A 437 13.76 8.25 -0.83
C TYR A 437 14.47 6.90 -0.97
N SER A 438 15.67 6.79 -0.39
CA SER A 438 16.31 5.52 -0.01
C SER A 438 16.18 5.37 1.50
N PHE A 439 15.81 4.19 2.00
CA PHE A 439 15.56 4.00 3.43
C PHE A 439 16.80 4.32 4.26
N ARG A 440 17.96 3.78 3.86
CA ARG A 440 19.23 4.01 4.54
C ARG A 440 19.67 5.47 4.47
N GLU A 441 19.50 6.14 3.33
CA GLU A 441 19.82 7.56 3.16
C GLU A 441 18.92 8.45 4.05
N GLN A 442 17.62 8.13 4.14
CA GLN A 442 16.64 8.93 4.85
C GLN A 442 16.76 8.80 6.38
N TYR A 443 16.98 7.58 6.89
CA TYR A 443 16.91 7.31 8.33
C TYR A 443 18.27 7.03 8.98
N GLY A 444 19.34 6.91 8.17
CA GLY A 444 20.69 6.65 8.66
C GLY A 444 20.89 5.25 9.27
N VAL A 445 19.94 4.34 9.04
CA VAL A 445 19.98 2.93 9.48
C VAL A 445 19.48 2.02 8.35
N GLY A 446 19.87 0.75 8.37
CA GLY A 446 19.36 -0.27 7.45
C GLY A 446 18.04 -0.91 7.89
N LEU A 447 17.76 -2.07 7.29
CA LEU A 447 16.49 -2.78 7.40
C LEU A 447 16.60 -4.04 8.29
N SER A 448 17.75 -4.28 8.91
CA SER A 448 17.89 -5.40 9.84
C SER A 448 17.07 -5.16 11.12
N PRO A 449 16.63 -6.22 11.83
CA PRO A 449 15.81 -6.04 13.02
C PRO A 449 16.42 -5.10 14.09
N PRO A 450 17.73 -5.19 14.42
CA PRO A 450 18.34 -4.25 15.39
C PRO A 450 18.41 -2.80 14.89
N GLU A 451 18.55 -2.59 13.58
CA GLU A 451 18.56 -1.25 12.98
C GLU A 451 17.16 -0.62 12.99
N LEU A 452 16.12 -1.40 12.68
CA LEU A 452 14.72 -0.95 12.75
C LEU A 452 14.29 -0.68 14.21
N GLU A 453 14.71 -1.52 15.15
CA GLU A 453 14.50 -1.29 16.58
C GLU A 453 15.15 0.03 17.03
N MET A 454 16.38 0.30 16.59
CA MET A 454 17.06 1.57 16.87
C MET A 454 16.30 2.77 16.31
N LEU A 455 15.77 2.67 15.08
CA LEU A 455 14.93 3.72 14.48
C LEU A 455 13.64 3.94 15.28
N TRP A 456 12.97 2.85 15.66
CA TRP A 456 11.76 2.88 16.46
C TRP A 456 11.98 3.56 17.83
N VAL A 457 13.09 3.26 18.53
CA VAL A 457 13.47 3.95 19.78
C VAL A 457 13.73 5.44 19.54
N LYS A 458 14.44 5.80 18.47
CA LYS A 458 14.70 7.21 18.12
C LYS A 458 13.41 7.97 17.81
N MET A 459 12.45 7.37 17.12
CA MET A 459 11.18 8.02 16.78
C MET A 459 10.35 8.37 18.02
N GLN A 460 10.38 7.54 19.07
CA GLN A 460 9.67 7.82 20.32
C GLN A 460 10.15 9.09 21.05
N SER A 461 11.42 9.47 20.85
CA SER A 461 12.01 10.65 21.50
C SER A 461 12.20 11.84 20.54
N SER A 462 11.87 11.68 19.25
CA SER A 462 12.06 12.71 18.22
C SER A 462 10.78 12.93 17.40
N PRO A 463 9.94 13.90 17.80
CA PRO A 463 8.71 14.24 17.07
C PRO A 463 8.96 14.62 15.61
N LYS A 464 10.12 15.23 15.30
CA LYS A 464 10.51 15.55 13.93
C LYS A 464 10.75 14.28 13.11
N LEU A 465 11.51 13.32 13.64
CA LEU A 465 11.79 12.07 12.94
C LEU A 465 10.52 11.25 12.70
N LEU A 466 9.64 11.18 13.69
CA LEU A 466 8.33 10.53 13.54
C LEU A 466 7.48 11.21 12.46
N LYS A 467 7.43 12.55 12.46
CA LYS A 467 6.73 13.30 11.42
C LYS A 467 7.32 13.08 10.03
N ASP A 468 8.65 13.08 9.92
CA ASP A 468 9.35 12.83 8.65
C ASP A 468 9.07 11.41 8.14
N TYR A 469 9.07 10.41 9.04
CA TYR A 469 8.68 9.03 8.72
C TYR A 469 7.25 8.95 8.20
N LEU A 470 6.30 9.56 8.92
CA LEU A 470 4.89 9.53 8.53
C LEU A 470 4.63 10.25 7.20
N ALA A 471 5.38 11.33 6.91
CA ALA A 471 5.32 11.97 5.60
C ALA A 471 5.74 11.01 4.47
N GLN A 472 6.69 10.11 4.70
CA GLN A 472 7.04 9.06 3.73
C GLN A 472 5.99 7.94 3.70
N MET A 473 5.46 7.55 4.86
CA MET A 473 4.44 6.50 5.01
C MET A 473 3.22 6.74 4.14
N PHE A 474 2.76 7.98 4.06
CA PHE A 474 1.61 8.37 3.23
C PHE A 474 2.00 8.85 1.83
N SER A 475 3.19 8.48 1.36
CA SER A 475 3.75 8.90 0.05
C SER A 475 3.63 10.41 -0.18
N GLN A 476 4.01 11.20 0.83
CA GLN A 476 4.02 12.67 0.85
C GLN A 476 2.64 13.35 0.89
N THR A 477 1.59 12.68 1.35
CA THR A 477 0.35 13.34 1.75
C THR A 477 0.25 13.38 3.28
N VAL A 478 -0.33 14.44 3.84
CA VAL A 478 -0.40 14.62 5.30
C VAL A 478 -1.86 14.55 5.72
N GLY A 479 -2.22 13.49 6.43
CA GLY A 479 -3.41 13.43 7.27
C GLY A 479 -3.13 14.02 8.66
N VAL A 480 -4.18 14.47 9.35
CA VAL A 480 -4.12 14.88 10.75
C VAL A 480 -4.38 13.63 11.60
N HIS A 481 -3.32 12.91 11.98
CA HIS A 481 -3.44 11.70 12.80
C HIS A 481 -2.71 11.85 14.13
N ASP A 482 -3.22 11.16 15.16
CA ASP A 482 -2.45 10.89 16.37
C ASP A 482 -1.30 9.95 15.98
N TYR A 483 -0.07 10.44 16.13
CA TYR A 483 1.12 9.79 15.60
C TYR A 483 1.59 8.63 16.47
N PHE A 484 1.06 8.51 17.70
CA PHE A 484 1.46 7.47 18.63
C PHE A 484 0.98 6.08 18.21
N ASP A 485 -0.17 5.99 17.55
CA ASP A 485 -0.74 4.70 17.15
C ASP A 485 0.22 3.94 16.20
N TYR A 486 0.89 4.64 15.28
CA TYR A 486 1.87 4.01 14.38
C TYR A 486 3.10 3.46 15.10
N ILE A 487 3.51 4.04 16.23
CA ILE A 487 4.60 3.51 17.07
C ILE A 487 4.20 2.16 17.69
N CYS A 488 2.92 2.02 18.07
CA CYS A 488 2.39 0.77 18.59
C CYS A 488 2.28 -0.30 17.50
N ASP A 489 1.84 0.05 16.29
CA ASP A 489 1.74 -0.89 15.15
C ASP A 489 3.10 -1.48 14.74
N MET A 490 4.17 -0.68 14.86
CA MET A 490 5.53 -1.13 14.59
C MET A 490 5.99 -2.23 15.56
N ARG A 491 5.47 -2.24 16.79
CA ARG A 491 5.93 -3.12 17.87
C ARG A 491 4.97 -4.27 18.16
N TYR A 492 3.69 -3.97 18.33
CA TYR A 492 2.68 -4.88 18.84
C TYR A 492 1.83 -5.37 17.69
N LEU A 493 2.10 -6.60 17.25
CA LEU A 493 1.30 -7.26 16.23
C LEU A 493 0.01 -7.85 16.82
N ASP A 494 0.04 -8.31 18.08
CA ASP A 494 -1.16 -8.81 18.76
C ASP A 494 -2.09 -7.65 19.13
N GLU A 495 -3.40 -7.86 18.95
CA GLU A 495 -4.40 -6.81 19.09
C GLU A 495 -4.52 -6.29 20.51
N GLU A 496 -4.50 -7.18 21.50
CA GLU A 496 -4.69 -6.81 22.90
C GLU A 496 -3.53 -5.94 23.38
N GLU A 497 -2.30 -6.35 23.06
CA GLU A 497 -1.08 -5.60 23.40
C GLU A 497 -1.02 -4.25 22.67
N ASN A 498 -1.44 -4.22 21.40
CA ASN A 498 -1.50 -3.01 20.59
C ASN A 498 -2.52 -2.01 21.15
N GLU A 499 -3.72 -2.46 21.52
CA GLU A 499 -4.72 -1.63 22.19
C GLU A 499 -4.23 -1.09 23.53
N GLU A 500 -3.54 -1.90 24.34
CA GLU A 500 -2.93 -1.45 25.58
C GLU A 500 -1.92 -0.33 25.33
N CYS A 501 -1.10 -0.46 24.29
CA CYS A 501 -0.16 0.57 23.88
C CYS A 501 -0.89 1.87 23.50
N TYR A 502 -1.94 1.80 22.68
CA TYR A 502 -2.75 2.97 22.32
C TYR A 502 -3.34 3.66 23.56
N LYS A 503 -3.88 2.90 24.53
CA LYS A 503 -4.44 3.43 25.78
C LYS A 503 -3.40 4.20 26.59
N ARG A 504 -2.13 3.77 26.59
CA ARG A 504 -1.02 4.47 27.25
C ARG A 504 -0.58 5.74 26.50
N GLY A 505 -0.58 5.71 25.16
CA GLY A 505 -0.26 6.86 24.31
C GLY A 505 -1.22 8.02 24.48
N ARG A 506 -2.52 7.73 24.54
CA ARG A 506 -3.58 8.73 24.76
C ARG A 506 -3.49 9.46 26.10
N LEU A 507 -2.72 8.93 27.08
CA LEU A 507 -2.45 9.60 28.36
C LEU A 507 -1.34 10.66 28.26
N LEU A 508 -0.58 10.69 27.17
CA LEU A 508 0.50 11.66 26.92
C LEU A 508 0.09 12.78 25.96
N SER A 509 -1.11 12.72 25.38
CA SER A 509 -1.65 13.70 24.42
C SER A 509 -3.11 14.09 24.70
N ALA A 510 -3.31 14.98 25.67
CA ALA A 510 -4.31 16.03 25.49
C ALA A 510 -3.62 17.37 25.73
N ALA A 511 -3.49 18.17 24.68
CA ALA A 511 -3.36 19.60 24.91
C ALA A 511 -4.61 20.03 25.69
N PRO A 512 -4.48 20.83 26.76
CA PRO A 512 -5.67 21.34 27.46
C PRO A 512 -6.58 22.01 26.42
N PRO A 513 -7.91 21.83 26.52
CA PRO A 513 -8.83 22.53 25.63
C PRO A 513 -8.49 24.02 25.70
N PRO A 514 -8.51 24.75 24.56
CA PRO A 514 -8.29 26.18 24.58
C PRO A 514 -9.27 26.76 25.61
N VAL A 515 -8.72 27.41 26.63
CA VAL A 515 -9.53 28.20 27.56
C VAL A 515 -10.27 29.19 26.67
N ALA A 516 -11.59 29.06 26.59
CA ALA A 516 -12.42 30.07 25.98
C ALA A 516 -12.15 31.34 26.77
N VAL A 517 -11.30 32.21 26.23
CA VAL A 517 -11.28 33.60 26.69
C VAL A 517 -12.67 34.10 26.32
N GLU A 518 -13.50 34.34 27.33
CA GLU A 518 -14.82 34.91 27.17
C GLU A 518 -14.73 36.02 26.12
N ALA A 519 -15.58 35.93 25.10
CA ALA A 519 -15.67 36.95 24.08
C ALA A 519 -15.91 38.28 24.79
N ILE A 520 -14.94 39.19 24.72
CA ILE A 520 -15.18 40.57 25.13
C ILE A 520 -16.26 41.09 24.18
N ASP A 521 -17.43 41.34 24.72
CA ASP A 521 -18.55 41.88 23.97
C ASP A 521 -18.13 43.26 23.43
N PHE A 522 -18.18 43.45 22.11
CA PHE A 522 -17.77 44.69 21.46
C PHE A 522 -18.73 45.86 21.76
N ALA A 523 -19.76 45.63 22.59
CA ALA A 523 -20.73 46.63 23.01
C ALA A 523 -20.21 47.65 24.06
N GLU A 524 -19.03 47.44 24.66
CA GLU A 524 -18.46 48.37 25.66
C GLU A 524 -17.32 49.27 25.14
N VAL A 525 -17.17 49.44 23.83
CA VAL A 525 -16.30 50.51 23.31
C VAL A 525 -17.11 51.78 23.19
N ASP A 526 -17.15 52.53 24.30
CA ASP A 526 -17.74 53.86 24.42
C ASP A 526 -17.20 54.79 23.31
N HIS A 527 -18.12 55.33 22.50
CA HIS A 527 -17.83 56.09 21.29
C HIS A 527 -17.42 57.55 21.55
N GLU A 528 -17.33 57.97 22.82
CA GLU A 528 -16.99 59.34 23.17
C GLU A 528 -15.68 59.44 23.96
N ASN A 529 -14.55 59.25 23.28
CA ASN A 529 -13.34 60.02 23.61
C ASN A 529 -12.28 59.97 22.51
N THR A 530 -12.02 61.14 21.94
CA THR A 530 -11.01 61.42 20.92
C THR A 530 -9.60 61.33 21.48
N GLY A 531 -8.82 60.35 21.04
CA GLY A 531 -7.37 60.32 21.19
C GLY A 531 -6.75 59.14 20.43
N PRO A 532 -5.54 59.28 19.82
CA PRO A 532 -4.88 58.17 19.15
C PRO A 532 -4.44 57.14 20.18
N LYS A 533 -5.17 56.03 20.28
CA LYS A 533 -4.74 54.86 21.05
C LYS A 533 -3.75 54.06 20.20
N TYR A 534 -2.47 54.12 20.56
CA TYR A 534 -1.48 53.17 20.08
C TYR A 534 -1.85 51.77 20.62
N VAL A 535 -2.20 50.85 19.73
CA VAL A 535 -2.33 49.43 20.08
C VAL A 535 -0.92 48.86 20.17
N GLN A 536 -0.44 48.62 21.39
CA GLN A 536 0.82 47.93 21.62
C GLN A 536 0.62 46.44 21.30
N ILE A 537 0.98 46.03 20.10
CA ILE A 537 0.93 44.62 19.69
C ILE A 537 2.06 43.89 20.43
N HIS A 538 1.69 42.95 21.31
CA HIS A 538 2.65 42.13 22.06
C HIS A 538 3.49 41.27 21.07
N PRO A 539 4.82 41.12 21.25
CA PRO A 539 5.70 40.40 20.31
C PRO A 539 5.33 38.92 20.07
N ALA A 540 4.46 38.33 20.89
CA ALA A 540 3.99 36.96 20.72
C ALA A 540 3.15 36.74 19.45
N MET A 541 2.60 37.80 18.84
CA MET A 541 1.82 37.73 17.59
C MET A 541 2.69 37.67 16.31
N LEU A 542 4.00 37.91 16.40
CA LEU A 542 4.88 37.98 15.23
C LEU A 542 5.47 36.63 14.78
N GLY A 543 5.16 35.53 15.48
CA GLY A 543 5.73 34.21 15.22
C GLY A 543 5.24 33.49 13.96
N SER A 544 4.32 34.06 13.16
CA SER A 544 3.67 33.30 12.07
C SER A 544 3.08 34.16 10.93
N LEU A 545 3.68 35.30 10.60
CA LEU A 545 3.31 36.10 9.41
C LEU A 545 4.01 35.57 8.15
N ILE A 546 3.25 35.09 7.16
CA ILE A 546 3.79 34.54 5.88
C ILE A 546 3.63 35.52 4.68
N GLY A 547 2.93 36.65 4.83
CA GLY A 547 2.93 37.67 3.78
C GLY A 547 2.06 38.88 4.11
N CYS A 548 2.55 40.07 3.77
CA CYS A 548 1.80 41.32 3.76
C CYS A 548 1.77 41.85 2.32
N LEU A 549 0.58 42.18 1.81
CA LEU A 549 0.42 42.91 0.55
C LEU A 549 -0.10 44.30 0.88
N LEU A 550 0.59 45.32 0.37
CA LEU A 550 0.22 46.72 0.49
C LEU A 550 -0.24 47.23 -0.87
N ILE A 551 -1.46 47.77 -0.92
CA ILE A 551 -2.01 48.40 -2.13
C ILE A 551 -2.49 49.80 -1.74
N THR A 552 -2.18 50.77 -2.60
CA THR A 552 -2.63 52.16 -2.47
C THR A 552 -3.63 52.49 -3.57
N THR A 553 -4.78 53.04 -3.20
CA THR A 553 -5.75 53.63 -4.13
C THR A 553 -6.16 55.01 -3.62
N GLY A 554 -5.63 56.06 -4.25
CA GLY A 554 -5.83 57.44 -3.78
C GLY A 554 -5.12 57.69 -2.44
N SER A 555 -5.81 58.31 -1.48
CA SER A 555 -5.29 58.67 -0.16
C SER A 555 -5.43 57.57 0.91
N THR A 556 -5.91 56.38 0.54
CA THR A 556 -6.21 55.29 1.49
C THR A 556 -5.23 54.13 1.32
N LEU A 557 -4.72 53.63 2.46
CA LEU A 557 -3.78 52.51 2.52
C LEU A 557 -4.53 51.24 2.93
N TYR A 558 -4.37 50.16 2.16
CA TYR A 558 -4.94 48.85 2.47
C TYR A 558 -3.83 47.86 2.84
N LEU A 559 -3.93 47.29 4.05
CA LEU A 559 -3.02 46.25 4.55
C LEU A 559 -3.74 44.91 4.60
N PHE A 560 -3.24 43.94 3.82
CA PHE A 560 -3.77 42.58 3.80
C PHE A 560 -2.86 41.64 4.60
N VAL A 561 -3.44 40.99 5.61
CA VAL A 561 -2.73 40.04 6.48
C VAL A 561 -3.42 38.70 6.45
N ARG A 562 -2.70 37.65 6.05
CA ARG A 562 -3.21 36.28 6.04
C ARG A 562 -2.71 35.51 7.26
N SER A 563 -3.63 35.19 8.18
CA SER A 563 -3.37 34.31 9.33
C SER A 563 -3.66 32.86 8.99
N ARG A 564 -2.88 31.92 9.55
CA ARG A 564 -3.04 30.48 9.32
C ARG A 564 -4.21 29.84 10.08
N ALA A 565 -4.90 30.57 10.97
CA ALA A 565 -5.86 29.98 11.92
C ALA A 565 -7.33 30.41 11.74
N ALA A 566 -7.68 31.20 10.71
CA ALA A 566 -9.08 31.57 10.45
C ALA A 566 -9.40 31.41 8.97
N SER A 567 -10.51 30.75 8.66
CA SER A 567 -11.11 30.63 7.33
C SER A 567 -11.78 31.93 6.85
N LYS A 568 -11.30 33.10 7.29
CA LYS A 568 -11.77 34.42 6.84
C LYS A 568 -10.60 35.39 6.69
N ASP A 569 -10.56 36.06 5.54
CA ASP A 569 -9.69 37.21 5.31
C ASP A 569 -10.10 38.36 6.24
N VAL A 570 -9.12 39.00 6.88
CA VAL A 570 -9.35 40.17 7.74
C VAL A 570 -8.97 41.42 6.94
N TYR A 571 -9.94 42.32 6.76
CA TYR A 571 -9.78 43.59 6.07
C TYR A 571 -9.63 44.71 7.09
N LEU A 572 -8.50 45.41 7.07
CA LEU A 572 -8.29 46.61 7.86
C LEU A 572 -8.25 47.81 6.93
N GLN A 573 -9.26 48.68 7.05
CA GLN A 573 -9.24 50.00 6.42
C GLN A 573 -8.62 50.98 7.41
N MET A 574 -7.48 51.56 7.05
CA MET A 574 -6.86 52.63 7.83
C MET A 574 -7.11 53.97 7.12
N PRO A 575 -7.60 55.01 7.83
CA PRO A 575 -7.79 56.34 7.26
C PRO A 575 -6.48 57.06 6.96
#